data_AF-A0A4Y2GBP8-F1
#
_entry.id   AF-A0A4Y2GBP8-F1
#
_cell.length_a   1.000
_cell.length_b   1.000
_cell.length_c   1.000
_cell.angle_alpha   90.00
_cell.angle_beta   90.00
_cell.angle_gamma   90.00
#
_symmetry.space_group_name_H-M   'P 1'
#
loop_
_entity.id
_entity.type
_entity.pdbx_description
1 polymer ?
#
loop_
_entity_poly.entity_id
_entity_poly.type
_entity_poly.pdbx_seq_one_letter_code
_entity_poly.pdbx_strand_id
1 'polypeptide(L)'
;MQIYFENDGTGIAGNFRQWGVAYVGSDTKGSSNSCRRIRIYRDLESTLGQGLLDPGANMLFGSAVNPENECYASYGRVFCAGLKGAVSLDSWTFDKMISKFKASLVKFDITYPYGEKEDEYGKVAESARFSPDLMIAEIGVQDYGEKENSDIAERFGISKDDFPVLKLFVEGKDEPITFTGDFKADEIKNFIKQHSYVRLVLNKCLPQFDELAEKFMAADGQEQKEVILSEAKQKAAEVSSAEEKKSADVYIKMMQKVIERGVGFIASEKERVKNIKEGKITTAKKEEMQGRLNILHSFSVKDEL
;
A
#
# COMPACT_ATOMS: atom_id res chain seq x y z
N MET A 1 15.53 31.97 1.46
CA MET A 1 16.22 31.31 2.58
C MET A 1 17.68 31.18 2.18
N GLN A 2 18.55 32.01 2.76
CA GLN A 2 20.00 31.83 2.60
C GLN A 2 20.46 30.81 3.63
N ILE A 3 21.21 29.81 3.17
CA ILE A 3 21.82 28.80 4.05
C ILE A 3 23.31 29.15 4.10
N TYR A 4 23.79 29.51 5.28
CA TYR A 4 25.21 29.70 5.52
C TYR A 4 25.78 28.39 6.07
N PHE A 5 26.84 27.91 5.44
CA PHE A 5 27.64 26.82 5.97
C PHE A 5 28.90 27.45 6.60
N GLU A 6 29.02 27.38 7.92
CA GLU A 6 30.29 27.67 8.58
C GLU A 6 31.23 26.48 8.35
N ASN A 7 32.08 26.60 7.33
CA ASN A 7 33.36 25.92 7.30
C ASN A 7 34.41 27.02 7.39
N ASP A 8 35.26 26.94 8.40
CA ASP A 8 36.54 27.62 8.59
C ASP A 8 36.96 28.48 7.37
N GLY A 9 36.51 29.73 7.36
CA GLY A 9 37.14 30.82 6.59
C GLY A 9 36.80 31.02 5.11
N THR A 10 35.96 30.24 4.42
CA THR A 10 35.58 30.58 3.02
C THR A 10 34.15 30.15 2.66
N GLY A 11 33.18 31.05 2.83
CA GLY A 11 31.78 30.81 2.47
C GLY A 11 31.44 31.31 1.05
N ILE A 12 30.87 30.45 0.21
CA ILE A 12 30.21 30.84 -1.06
C ILE A 12 28.69 30.86 -0.80
N ALA A 13 28.06 32.01 -1.00
CA ALA A 13 26.61 32.16 -0.86
C ALA A 13 25.88 31.71 -2.15
N GLY A 14 25.14 30.60 -2.08
CA GLY A 14 24.24 30.16 -3.15
C GLY A 14 22.80 30.57 -2.86
N ASN A 15 22.12 31.19 -3.83
CA ASN A 15 20.70 31.55 -3.73
C ASN A 15 19.84 30.43 -4.34
N PHE A 16 19.09 29.68 -3.53
CA PHE A 16 18.17 28.65 -4.01
C PHE A 16 16.74 29.21 -4.17
N ARG A 17 16.13 29.00 -5.35
CA ARG A 17 14.78 29.48 -5.69
C ARG A 17 13.71 28.37 -5.81
N GLN A 18 13.95 27.14 -5.37
CA GLN A 18 12.93 26.08 -5.42
C GLN A 18 13.04 25.06 -4.29
N TRP A 19 11.90 24.58 -3.80
CA TRP A 19 11.76 23.61 -2.72
C TRP A 19 12.26 22.22 -3.16
N GLY A 20 13.28 21.69 -2.49
CA GLY A 20 13.82 20.35 -2.71
C GLY A 20 14.50 19.82 -1.45
N VAL A 21 14.42 18.50 -1.24
CA VAL A 21 15.10 17.80 -0.15
C VAL A 21 16.59 17.74 -0.46
N ALA A 22 17.43 18.33 0.40
CA ALA A 22 18.88 18.21 0.30
C ALA A 22 19.35 16.96 1.05
N TYR A 23 20.01 16.04 0.36
CA TYR A 23 20.78 14.96 0.98
C TYR A 23 22.25 15.40 1.05
N VAL A 24 22.81 15.44 2.25
CA VAL A 24 24.26 15.62 2.46
C VAL A 24 24.87 14.24 2.66
N GLY A 25 25.50 13.69 1.62
CA GLY A 25 26.32 12.49 1.74
C GLY A 25 27.72 12.87 2.23
N SER A 26 28.13 12.36 3.39
CA SER A 26 29.53 12.45 3.83
C SER A 26 30.30 11.24 3.35
N ASP A 27 31.09 11.41 2.30
CA ASP A 27 32.07 10.42 1.85
C ASP A 27 33.36 10.59 2.69
N THR A 28 33.46 9.91 3.83
CA THR A 28 34.76 9.66 4.47
C THR A 28 34.79 8.30 5.14
N LYS A 29 35.73 7.46 4.67
CA LYS A 29 36.14 6.22 5.31
C LYS A 29 36.70 6.52 6.72
N GLY A 30 36.15 5.86 7.73
CA GLY A 30 36.82 5.66 9.02
C GLY A 30 36.20 6.40 10.20
N SER A 31 35.72 5.60 11.15
CA SER A 31 35.71 5.83 12.60
C SER A 31 35.00 7.07 13.19
N SER A 32 34.07 6.75 14.09
CA SER A 32 33.58 7.47 15.27
C SER A 32 32.45 8.49 15.11
N ASN A 33 31.42 8.26 15.94
CA ASN A 33 30.24 9.08 16.15
C ASN A 33 30.59 10.56 16.38
N SER A 34 30.22 11.43 15.44
CA SER A 34 30.13 12.87 15.69
C SER A 34 28.87 13.40 14.99
N CYS A 35 27.81 13.60 15.75
CA CYS A 35 26.59 14.25 15.28
C CYS A 35 26.83 15.77 15.38
N ARG A 36 27.12 16.44 14.27
CA ARG A 36 27.30 17.90 14.24
C ARG A 36 25.92 18.59 14.11
N ARG A 37 25.60 19.47 15.05
CA ARG A 37 24.36 20.26 15.08
C ARG A 37 24.30 21.23 13.89
N ILE A 38 23.24 21.15 13.09
CA ILE A 38 22.88 22.16 12.10
C ILE A 38 21.87 23.10 12.76
N ARG A 39 22.16 24.40 12.83
CA ARG A 39 21.18 25.44 13.20
C ARG A 39 20.66 26.09 11.92
N ILE A 40 19.35 26.09 11.75
CA ILE A 40 18.67 26.84 10.70
C ILE A 40 18.01 28.03 11.39
N TYR A 41 18.42 29.25 11.07
CA TYR A 41 17.74 30.47 11.52
C TYR A 41 16.69 30.86 10.49
N ARG A 42 15.53 31.33 10.98
CA ARG A 42 14.50 31.99 10.19
C ARG A 42 14.63 33.48 10.49
N ASP A 43 14.91 34.29 9.49
CA ASP A 43 14.93 35.75 9.67
C ASP A 43 13.52 36.21 10.09
N LEU A 44 13.43 36.78 11.29
CA LEU A 44 12.34 37.65 11.71
C LEU A 44 12.90 39.06 11.69
N GLU A 45 12.47 39.86 10.73
CA GLU A 45 12.81 41.28 10.65
C GLU A 45 12.25 42.05 11.87
N SER A 46 13.15 42.80 12.49
CA SER A 46 12.98 44.07 13.21
C SER A 46 11.78 44.27 14.15
N THR A 47 12.07 44.43 15.44
CA THR A 47 11.75 45.67 16.17
C THR A 47 12.68 45.85 17.38
N LEU A 48 13.22 47.06 17.47
CA LEU A 48 14.09 47.62 18.50
C LEU A 48 13.49 47.56 19.92
N GLY A 49 14.35 47.42 20.95
CA GLY A 49 14.06 47.94 22.29
C GLY A 49 14.67 47.19 23.48
N GLN A 50 15.83 47.69 23.94
CA GLN A 50 16.30 47.76 25.33
C GLN A 50 16.40 46.49 26.21
N GLY A 51 17.61 46.27 26.74
CA GLY A 51 17.79 45.57 28.03
C GLY A 51 19.02 44.67 28.10
N LEU A 52 20.14 45.20 28.59
CA LEU A 52 21.29 44.44 29.09
C LEU A 52 20.88 43.35 30.08
N LEU A 53 21.48 42.15 30.04
CA LEU A 53 21.98 41.40 31.21
C LEU A 53 22.94 40.25 30.79
N ASP A 54 23.88 39.96 31.68
CA ASP A 54 25.18 39.26 31.57
C ASP A 54 25.28 37.84 30.97
N PRO A 55 26.48 37.45 30.48
CA PRO A 55 26.82 36.08 30.12
C PRO A 55 27.37 35.32 31.34
N GLY A 56 26.52 34.55 32.02
CA GLY A 56 27.01 33.64 33.07
C GLY A 56 25.94 33.10 34.00
N ALA A 57 25.25 32.03 33.59
CA ALA A 57 24.59 31.14 34.53
C ALA A 57 24.42 29.74 33.92
N ASN A 58 25.32 28.84 34.29
CA ASN A 58 25.03 27.40 34.34
C ASN A 58 23.89 27.21 35.36
N MET A 59 22.75 26.62 34.97
CA MET A 59 21.88 25.96 35.93
C MET A 59 21.30 24.66 35.38
N LEU A 60 21.34 23.69 36.28
CA LEU A 60 21.06 22.27 36.15
C LEU A 60 19.55 21.98 36.14
N PHE A 61 19.21 20.87 35.50
CA PHE A 61 17.87 20.28 35.43
C PHE A 61 17.24 20.00 36.80
N GLY A 62 15.95 20.33 36.96
CA GLY A 62 15.15 19.94 38.12
C GLY A 62 13.69 20.43 38.06
N SER A 63 12.81 19.51 37.71
CA SER A 63 11.33 19.48 37.70
C SER A 63 10.53 20.40 38.65
N ALA A 64 9.52 21.11 38.11
CA ALA A 64 8.16 21.29 38.70
C ALA A 64 7.19 22.04 37.75
N VAL A 65 6.08 21.36 37.41
CA VAL A 65 4.67 21.80 37.17
C VAL A 65 4.34 23.19 36.55
N ASN A 66 3.77 23.15 35.32
CA ASN A 66 2.77 23.99 34.58
C ASN A 66 2.30 25.37 35.12
N PRO A 67 1.81 26.33 34.28
CA PRO A 67 1.26 26.14 32.92
C PRO A 67 1.66 27.22 31.87
N GLU A 68 1.15 27.03 30.64
CA GLU A 68 1.01 28.00 29.54
C GLU A 68 2.08 27.98 28.41
N ASN A 69 1.69 27.31 27.33
CA ASN A 69 2.03 27.62 25.93
C ASN A 69 3.49 27.47 25.46
N GLU A 70 4.07 26.28 25.62
CA GLU A 70 5.22 25.88 24.79
C GLU A 70 4.95 24.55 24.07
N CYS A 71 4.65 24.64 22.77
CA CYS A 71 4.65 23.50 21.85
C CYS A 71 6.08 22.99 21.68
N TYR A 72 6.47 22.00 22.49
CA TYR A 72 7.64 21.19 22.20
C TYR A 72 7.35 20.34 20.96
N ALA A 73 7.96 20.70 19.83
CA ALA A 73 8.02 19.83 18.66
C ALA A 73 8.95 18.65 18.98
N SER A 74 8.44 17.69 19.75
CA SER A 74 9.03 16.37 19.82
C SER A 74 8.91 15.76 18.41
N TYR A 75 10.04 15.52 17.74
CA TYR A 75 10.08 14.59 16.62
C TYR A 75 9.86 13.18 17.16
N GLY A 76 8.62 12.90 17.56
CA GLY A 76 8.15 11.54 17.74
C GLY A 76 8.15 10.90 16.36
N ARG A 77 8.95 9.87 16.16
CA ARG A 77 8.58 8.88 15.15
C ARG A 77 7.23 8.34 15.60
N VAL A 78 6.17 8.77 14.93
CA VAL A 78 4.91 8.05 14.98
C VAL A 78 5.22 6.70 14.35
N PHE A 79 5.48 5.70 15.19
CA PHE A 79 5.36 4.31 14.77
C PHE A 79 3.87 4.12 14.52
N CYS A 80 3.44 4.40 13.29
CA CYS A 80 2.18 3.88 12.82
C CYS A 80 2.42 2.38 12.70
N ALA A 81 2.12 1.65 13.78
CA ALA A 81 2.30 0.20 13.90
C ALA A 81 1.24 -0.58 13.09
N GLY A 82 0.54 0.11 12.18
CA GLY A 82 -0.47 -0.49 11.33
C GLY A 82 0.17 -1.27 10.18
N LEU A 83 -0.44 -2.41 9.87
CA LEU A 83 -0.07 -3.21 8.73
C LEU A 83 -0.24 -2.41 7.43
N LYS A 84 0.80 -2.37 6.59
CA LYS A 84 0.76 -1.59 5.33
C LYS A 84 -0.36 -2.10 4.42
N GLY A 85 -1.30 -1.21 4.11
CA GLY A 85 -2.46 -1.53 3.25
C GLY A 85 -3.70 -1.99 4.03
N ALA A 86 -3.60 -2.18 5.34
CA ALA A 86 -4.75 -2.30 6.23
C ALA A 86 -5.02 -0.95 6.92
N VAL A 87 -6.29 -0.68 7.18
CA VAL A 87 -6.73 0.50 7.94
C VAL A 87 -7.06 0.07 9.36
N SER A 88 -6.36 0.63 10.34
CA SER A 88 -6.72 0.42 11.75
C SER A 88 -8.00 1.20 12.07
N LEU A 89 -9.03 0.51 12.54
CA LEU A 89 -10.34 1.08 12.86
C LEU A 89 -10.58 1.06 14.38
N ASP A 90 -11.38 2.01 14.82
CA ASP A 90 -11.87 2.16 16.19
C ASP A 90 -13.42 2.19 16.22
N SER A 91 -14.01 2.28 17.40
CA SER A 91 -15.47 2.24 17.56
C SER A 91 -16.21 3.41 16.89
N TRP A 92 -15.51 4.49 16.57
CA TRP A 92 -16.08 5.72 16.02
C TRP A 92 -15.94 5.78 14.49
N THR A 93 -14.90 5.14 13.96
CA THR A 93 -14.56 5.07 12.54
C THR A 93 -15.11 3.83 11.87
N PHE A 94 -15.34 2.75 12.62
CA PHE A 94 -15.84 1.48 12.09
C PHE A 94 -17.10 1.64 11.23
N ASP A 95 -18.22 2.10 11.80
CA ASP A 95 -19.49 2.22 11.05
C ASP A 95 -19.39 3.21 9.87
N LYS A 96 -18.54 4.24 10.00
CA LYS A 96 -18.31 5.25 8.95
C LYS A 96 -17.55 4.70 7.76
N MET A 97 -16.59 3.80 8.00
CA MET A 97 -15.71 3.27 6.96
C MET A 97 -16.33 2.06 6.28
N ILE A 98 -16.92 1.12 7.03
CA ILE A 98 -17.50 -0.12 6.48
C ILE A 98 -18.59 0.17 5.45
N SER A 99 -19.40 1.21 5.67
CA SER A 99 -20.50 1.62 4.78
C SER A 99 -20.07 2.29 3.47
N LYS A 100 -18.77 2.57 3.27
CA LYS A 100 -18.26 3.26 2.05
C LYS A 100 -17.75 2.31 0.98
N PHE A 101 -17.49 1.06 1.34
CA PHE A 101 -16.93 0.06 0.43
C PHE A 101 -17.95 -1.03 0.14
N LYS A 102 -17.89 -1.61 -1.05
CA LYS A 102 -18.75 -2.73 -1.44
C LYS A 102 -18.46 -3.97 -0.61
N ALA A 103 -17.20 -4.17 -0.25
CA ALA A 103 -16.79 -5.19 0.71
C ALA A 103 -15.68 -4.66 1.61
N SER A 104 -15.73 -5.05 2.88
CA SER A 104 -14.70 -4.74 3.88
C SER A 104 -14.33 -6.00 4.63
N LEU A 105 -13.07 -6.42 4.56
CA LEU A 105 -12.53 -7.49 5.38
C LEU A 105 -11.92 -6.86 6.64
N VAL A 106 -12.43 -7.27 7.80
CA VAL A 106 -12.00 -6.76 9.10
C VAL A 106 -11.40 -7.89 9.92
N LYS A 107 -10.16 -7.70 10.35
CA LYS A 107 -9.46 -8.58 11.29
C LYS A 107 -9.61 -8.03 12.70
N PHE A 108 -10.15 -8.85 13.59
CA PHE A 108 -10.16 -8.61 15.02
C PHE A 108 -9.02 -9.41 15.64
N ASP A 109 -8.11 -8.70 16.30
CA ASP A 109 -6.94 -9.30 16.92
C ASP A 109 -6.52 -8.44 18.13
N ILE A 110 -5.46 -8.86 18.82
CA ILE A 110 -4.78 -8.05 19.82
C ILE A 110 -4.17 -6.78 19.19
N THR A 111 -3.91 -5.75 20.00
CA THR A 111 -3.37 -4.44 19.55
C THR A 111 -2.07 -4.55 18.73
N TYR A 112 -1.23 -5.55 19.03
CA TYR A 112 0.04 -5.79 18.34
C TYR A 112 0.12 -7.25 17.90
N PRO A 113 -0.55 -7.61 16.79
CA PRO A 113 -0.54 -8.97 16.29
C PRO A 113 0.83 -9.32 15.71
N TYR A 114 1.23 -10.57 15.87
CA TYR A 114 2.53 -11.07 15.38
C TYR A 114 2.42 -12.53 14.92
N GLY A 115 3.39 -12.94 14.11
CA GLY A 115 3.52 -14.32 13.63
C GLY A 115 3.00 -14.51 12.20
N GLU A 116 2.96 -15.77 11.77
CA GLU A 116 2.68 -16.12 10.37
C GLU A 116 1.28 -15.67 9.91
N LYS A 117 0.28 -15.69 10.81
CA LYS A 117 -1.08 -15.24 10.49
C LYS A 117 -1.12 -13.76 10.11
N GLU A 118 -0.30 -12.94 10.76
CA GLU A 118 -0.18 -11.51 10.47
C GLU A 118 0.50 -11.28 9.12
N ASP A 119 1.58 -12.02 8.85
CA ASP A 119 2.29 -11.95 7.57
C ASP A 119 1.39 -12.37 6.40
N GLU A 120 0.57 -13.41 6.58
CA GLU A 120 -0.41 -13.86 5.59
C GLU A 120 -1.51 -12.80 5.38
N TYR A 121 -1.99 -12.15 6.44
CA TYR A 121 -2.93 -11.03 6.32
C TYR A 121 -2.31 -9.84 5.58
N GLY A 122 -1.03 -9.55 5.82
CA GLY A 122 -0.22 -8.57 5.08
C GLY A 122 -0.20 -8.81 3.57
N LYS A 123 -0.04 -10.06 3.14
CA LYS A 123 -0.09 -10.43 1.71
C LYS A 123 -1.47 -10.19 1.10
N VAL A 124 -2.54 -10.37 1.86
CA VAL A 124 -3.91 -10.06 1.43
C VAL A 124 -4.07 -8.54 1.28
N ALA A 125 -3.64 -7.76 2.28
CA ALA A 125 -3.64 -6.30 2.25
C ALA A 125 -2.88 -5.74 1.04
N GLU A 126 -1.69 -6.28 0.76
CA GLU A 126 -0.90 -5.88 -0.41
C GLU A 126 -1.63 -6.20 -1.72
N SER A 127 -2.33 -7.34 -1.79
CA SER A 127 -3.10 -7.73 -2.98
C SER A 127 -4.34 -6.84 -3.18
N ALA A 128 -4.97 -6.43 -2.09
CA ALA A 128 -6.17 -5.60 -2.12
C ALA A 128 -5.93 -4.18 -2.66
N ARG A 129 -4.67 -3.69 -2.70
CA ARG A 129 -4.33 -2.34 -3.20
C ARG A 129 -4.85 -2.04 -4.61
N PHE A 130 -5.06 -3.05 -5.42
CA PHE A 130 -5.54 -2.93 -6.80
C PHE A 130 -7.06 -2.98 -6.92
N SER A 131 -7.76 -3.27 -5.82
CA SER A 131 -9.21 -3.46 -5.76
C SER A 131 -9.83 -2.31 -4.96
N PRO A 132 -10.20 -1.19 -5.60
CA PRO A 132 -10.69 0.00 -4.88
C PRO A 132 -12.03 -0.24 -4.14
N ASP A 133 -12.78 -1.25 -4.58
CA ASP A 133 -14.06 -1.64 -3.99
C ASP A 133 -13.92 -2.51 -2.72
N LEU A 134 -12.71 -2.94 -2.38
CA LEU A 134 -12.40 -3.77 -1.21
C LEU A 134 -11.55 -3.00 -0.20
N MET A 135 -12.05 -2.86 1.03
CA MET A 135 -11.26 -2.37 2.15
C MET A 135 -10.71 -3.53 2.98
N ILE A 136 -9.44 -3.42 3.37
CA ILE A 136 -8.81 -4.29 4.36
C ILE A 136 -8.60 -3.47 5.62
N ALA A 137 -9.11 -3.96 6.74
CA ALA A 137 -9.10 -3.24 8.02
C ALA A 137 -8.71 -4.14 9.18
N GLU A 138 -8.23 -3.53 10.25
CA GLU A 138 -7.88 -4.23 11.48
C GLU A 138 -8.40 -3.47 12.69
N ILE A 139 -8.81 -4.21 13.72
CA ILE A 139 -9.27 -3.69 14.98
C ILE A 139 -8.44 -4.38 16.05
N GLY A 140 -7.56 -3.61 16.67
CA GLY A 140 -6.81 -4.03 17.83
C GLY A 140 -7.69 -3.91 19.06
N VAL A 141 -8.09 -5.04 19.63
CA VAL A 141 -8.86 -5.09 20.88
C VAL A 141 -7.88 -5.09 22.03
N GLN A 142 -7.97 -4.08 22.89
CA GLN A 142 -7.12 -3.97 24.07
C GLN A 142 -7.87 -4.40 25.33
N ASP A 143 -7.21 -5.25 26.11
CA ASP A 143 -7.83 -5.94 27.24
C ASP A 143 -7.41 -5.41 28.61
N TYR A 144 -6.36 -4.60 28.62
CA TYR A 144 -5.75 -4.03 29.81
C TYR A 144 -5.81 -2.51 29.73
N GLY A 145 -6.13 -1.85 30.84
CA GLY A 145 -6.30 -0.39 30.89
C GLY A 145 -7.71 0.04 30.48
N GLU A 146 -7.82 0.98 29.54
CA GLU A 146 -9.08 1.64 29.15
C GLU A 146 -9.99 0.80 28.22
N LYS A 147 -9.65 -0.48 27.99
CA LYS A 147 -10.43 -1.44 27.19
C LYS A 147 -10.85 -0.90 25.81
N GLU A 148 -9.90 -0.42 25.03
CA GLU A 148 -10.16 0.09 23.69
C GLU A 148 -10.74 -0.99 22.76
N ASN A 149 -11.76 -0.60 21.98
CA ASN A 149 -12.46 -1.42 20.98
C ASN A 149 -13.14 -2.70 21.51
N SER A 150 -13.24 -2.83 22.84
CA SER A 150 -13.95 -3.95 23.47
C SER A 150 -15.45 -3.97 23.15
N ASP A 151 -16.06 -2.80 22.97
CA ASP A 151 -17.44 -2.60 22.57
C ASP A 151 -17.77 -3.20 21.19
N ILE A 152 -16.85 -3.06 20.22
CA ILE A 152 -17.02 -3.65 18.88
C ILE A 152 -16.86 -5.17 18.95
N ALA A 153 -15.89 -5.66 19.72
CA ALA A 153 -15.68 -7.09 19.90
C ALA A 153 -16.91 -7.76 20.53
N GLU A 154 -17.48 -7.16 21.58
CA GLU A 154 -18.71 -7.60 22.23
C GLU A 154 -19.92 -7.55 21.28
N ARG A 155 -20.05 -6.48 20.48
CA ARG A 155 -21.12 -6.34 19.48
C ARG A 155 -21.17 -7.50 18.47
N PHE A 156 -20.01 -8.05 18.10
CA PHE A 156 -19.92 -9.17 17.18
C PHE A 156 -19.69 -10.53 17.85
N GLY A 157 -19.78 -10.58 19.18
CA GLY A 157 -19.62 -11.80 19.98
C GLY A 157 -18.23 -12.43 19.88
N ILE A 158 -17.19 -11.63 19.68
CA ILE A 158 -15.81 -12.11 19.56
C ILE A 158 -15.15 -12.08 20.93
N SER A 159 -14.63 -13.21 21.38
CA SER A 159 -13.83 -13.30 22.60
C SER A 159 -12.33 -13.26 22.28
N LYS A 160 -11.54 -12.93 23.30
CA LYS A 160 -10.07 -12.84 23.20
C LYS A 160 -9.43 -14.17 22.86
N ASP A 161 -10.05 -15.25 23.31
CA ASP A 161 -9.62 -16.63 23.06
C ASP A 161 -9.78 -17.04 21.59
N ASP A 162 -10.61 -16.32 20.83
CA ASP A 162 -10.88 -16.60 19.42
C ASP A 162 -9.92 -15.86 18.46
N PHE A 163 -9.08 -14.95 18.97
CA PHE A 163 -8.19 -14.16 18.13
C PHE A 163 -7.12 -15.02 17.42
N PRO A 164 -6.77 -14.71 16.15
CA PRO A 164 -7.40 -13.71 15.28
C PRO A 164 -8.72 -14.19 14.67
N VAL A 165 -9.69 -13.27 14.52
CA VAL A 165 -10.98 -13.52 13.85
C VAL A 165 -11.11 -12.60 12.63
N LEU A 166 -11.48 -13.17 11.48
CA LEU A 166 -11.76 -12.41 10.26
C LEU A 166 -13.27 -12.36 10.00
N LYS A 167 -13.80 -11.17 9.76
CA LYS A 167 -15.19 -10.94 9.38
C LYS A 167 -15.26 -10.13 8.08
N LEU A 168 -16.06 -10.62 7.14
CA LEU A 168 -16.31 -9.96 5.87
C LEU A 168 -17.67 -9.27 5.91
N PHE A 169 -17.63 -7.96 5.73
CA PHE A 169 -18.79 -7.10 5.60
C PHE A 169 -19.01 -6.84 4.11
N VAL A 170 -20.23 -7.03 3.64
CA VAL A 170 -20.59 -6.82 2.23
C VAL A 170 -21.76 -5.87 2.19
N GLU A 171 -21.72 -4.91 1.28
CA GLU A 171 -22.80 -3.96 1.04
C GLU A 171 -24.12 -4.71 0.76
N GLY A 172 -25.19 -4.33 1.47
CA GLY A 172 -26.50 -4.94 1.33
C GLY A 172 -26.71 -6.24 2.12
N LYS A 173 -25.73 -6.69 2.92
CA LYS A 173 -25.91 -7.76 3.92
C LYS A 173 -25.88 -7.17 5.33
N ASP A 174 -26.89 -7.50 6.13
CA ASP A 174 -26.99 -7.02 7.51
C ASP A 174 -26.04 -7.76 8.47
N GLU A 175 -25.70 -9.02 8.15
CA GLU A 175 -24.82 -9.85 8.97
C GLU A 175 -23.45 -10.08 8.31
N PRO A 176 -22.34 -9.88 9.05
CA PRO A 176 -21.01 -10.17 8.55
C PRO A 176 -20.73 -11.67 8.51
N ILE A 177 -20.01 -12.10 7.49
CA ILE A 177 -19.63 -13.50 7.30
C ILE A 177 -18.32 -13.74 8.02
N THR A 178 -18.28 -14.71 8.92
CA THR A 178 -17.06 -15.06 9.67
C THR A 178 -16.25 -16.08 8.89
N PHE A 179 -14.94 -15.85 8.79
CA PHE A 179 -14.02 -16.79 8.17
C PHE A 179 -13.69 -17.93 9.13
N THR A 180 -13.86 -19.17 8.67
CA THR A 180 -13.60 -20.39 9.45
C THR A 180 -12.53 -21.27 8.83
N GLY A 181 -11.79 -20.77 7.83
CA GLY A 181 -10.74 -21.50 7.14
C GLY A 181 -9.35 -21.31 7.75
N ASP A 182 -8.34 -21.86 7.07
CA ASP A 182 -6.94 -21.65 7.44
C ASP A 182 -6.53 -20.19 7.19
N PHE A 183 -5.80 -19.60 8.13
CA PHE A 183 -5.22 -18.25 8.01
C PHE A 183 -4.04 -18.23 7.02
N LYS A 184 -4.34 -18.46 5.74
CA LYS A 184 -3.42 -18.37 4.61
C LYS A 184 -3.94 -17.36 3.60
N ALA A 185 -3.06 -16.61 2.97
CA ALA A 185 -3.45 -15.54 2.05
C ALA A 185 -4.33 -16.04 0.90
N ASP A 186 -4.08 -17.24 0.38
CA ASP A 186 -4.85 -17.79 -0.74
C ASP A 186 -6.28 -18.19 -0.31
N GLU A 187 -6.45 -18.78 0.87
CA GLU A 187 -7.76 -19.14 1.42
C GLU A 187 -8.59 -17.89 1.75
N ILE A 188 -7.96 -16.88 2.36
CA ILE A 188 -8.62 -15.60 2.64
C ILE A 188 -9.06 -14.91 1.34
N LYS A 189 -8.22 -14.92 0.30
CA LYS A 189 -8.59 -14.38 -1.02
C LYS A 189 -9.75 -15.15 -1.66
N ASN A 190 -9.76 -16.47 -1.53
CA ASN A 190 -10.85 -17.31 -2.03
C ASN A 190 -12.15 -17.04 -1.27
N PHE A 191 -12.08 -16.89 0.05
CA PHE A 191 -13.21 -16.50 0.89
C PHE A 191 -13.81 -15.16 0.47
N ILE A 192 -12.98 -14.14 0.23
CA ILE A 192 -13.45 -12.84 -0.29
C ILE A 192 -14.15 -13.05 -1.64
N LYS A 193 -13.57 -13.81 -2.57
CA LYS A 193 -14.18 -14.05 -3.90
C LYS A 193 -15.50 -14.81 -3.84
N GLN A 194 -15.65 -15.75 -2.91
CA GLN A 194 -16.85 -16.58 -2.78
C GLN A 194 -18.00 -15.81 -2.14
N HIS A 195 -17.70 -14.96 -1.16
CA HIS A 195 -18.71 -14.32 -0.34
C HIS A 195 -18.95 -12.84 -0.65
N SER A 196 -18.00 -12.19 -1.34
CA SER A 196 -18.16 -10.87 -1.91
C SER A 196 -18.24 -10.95 -3.43
N TYR A 197 -19.10 -10.13 -4.03
CA TYR A 197 -19.15 -9.94 -5.48
C TYR A 197 -17.99 -9.04 -5.98
N VAL A 198 -16.97 -8.80 -5.15
CA VAL A 198 -15.85 -7.92 -5.47
C VAL A 198 -14.75 -8.72 -6.15
N ARG A 199 -14.35 -8.26 -7.34
CA ARG A 199 -13.26 -8.86 -8.10
C ARG A 199 -11.92 -8.43 -7.51
N LEU A 200 -11.22 -9.38 -6.90
CA LEU A 200 -9.82 -9.18 -6.49
C LEU A 200 -8.94 -9.00 -7.73
N VAL A 201 -8.52 -7.77 -7.99
CA VAL A 201 -7.63 -7.42 -9.09
C VAL A 201 -6.20 -7.84 -8.73
N LEU A 202 -5.61 -8.70 -9.56
CA LEU A 202 -4.22 -9.09 -9.40
C LEU A 202 -3.28 -8.00 -9.92
N ASN A 203 -2.03 -8.00 -9.43
CA ASN A 203 -1.02 -7.04 -9.88
C ASN A 203 -0.89 -7.02 -11.42
N LYS A 204 -0.97 -5.83 -12.02
CA LYS A 204 -0.95 -5.55 -13.47
C LYS A 204 -2.15 -6.07 -14.27
N CYS A 205 -3.19 -6.60 -13.63
CA CYS A 205 -4.46 -6.88 -14.31
C CYS A 205 -5.32 -5.62 -14.40
N LEU A 206 -5.97 -5.44 -15.55
CA LEU A 206 -6.91 -4.35 -15.78
C LEU A 206 -8.26 -4.98 -16.09
N PRO A 207 -9.29 -4.84 -15.23
CA PRO A 207 -10.57 -5.52 -15.41
C PRO A 207 -11.19 -5.30 -16.79
N GLN A 208 -11.10 -4.08 -17.32
CA GLN A 208 -11.60 -3.73 -18.65
C GLN A 208 -10.89 -4.49 -19.78
N PHE A 209 -9.60 -4.79 -19.62
CA PHE A 209 -8.82 -5.55 -20.59
C PHE A 209 -8.99 -7.06 -20.39
N ASP A 210 -9.25 -7.52 -19.16
CA ASP A 210 -9.61 -8.91 -18.91
C ASP A 210 -10.89 -9.30 -19.65
N GLU A 211 -11.93 -8.46 -19.57
CA GLU A 211 -13.18 -8.68 -20.32
C GLU A 211 -12.96 -8.70 -21.83
N LEU A 212 -12.08 -7.84 -22.34
CA LEU A 212 -11.70 -7.84 -23.76
C LEU A 212 -10.90 -9.08 -24.13
N ALA A 213 -10.01 -9.56 -23.25
CA ALA A 213 -9.26 -10.79 -23.44
C ALA A 213 -10.18 -12.02 -23.51
N GLU A 214 -11.16 -12.11 -22.62
CA GLU A 214 -12.18 -13.16 -22.64
C GLU A 214 -13.00 -13.13 -23.94
N LYS A 215 -13.51 -11.96 -24.33
CA LYS A 215 -14.23 -11.77 -25.61
C LYS A 215 -13.36 -12.10 -26.82
N PHE A 216 -12.09 -11.73 -26.78
CA PHE A 216 -11.13 -11.99 -27.86
C PHE A 216 -10.86 -13.48 -28.03
N MET A 217 -10.76 -14.23 -26.94
CA MET A 217 -10.55 -15.68 -26.97
C MET A 217 -11.82 -16.44 -27.38
N ALA A 218 -13.00 -15.92 -27.05
CA ALA A 218 -14.29 -16.47 -27.47
C ALA A 218 -14.66 -16.16 -28.94
N ALA A 219 -13.95 -15.23 -29.60
CA ALA A 219 -14.21 -14.90 -30.99
C ALA A 219 -13.64 -15.96 -31.95
N ASP A 220 -14.48 -16.43 -32.88
CA ASP A 220 -14.07 -17.42 -33.89
C ASP A 220 -13.43 -16.75 -35.13
N GLY A 221 -13.87 -15.54 -35.46
CA GLY A 221 -13.42 -14.81 -36.66
C GLY A 221 -12.20 -13.91 -36.41
N GLN A 222 -11.25 -13.91 -37.35
CA GLN A 222 -10.11 -12.99 -37.31
C GLN A 222 -10.53 -11.51 -37.35
N GLU A 223 -11.57 -11.17 -38.11
CA GLU A 223 -12.12 -9.80 -38.15
C GLU A 223 -12.64 -9.35 -36.78
N GLN A 224 -13.34 -10.23 -36.05
CA GLN A 224 -13.84 -9.93 -34.70
C GLN A 224 -12.67 -9.71 -33.72
N LYS A 225 -11.62 -10.51 -33.83
CA LYS A 225 -10.38 -10.35 -33.05
C LYS A 225 -9.70 -9.01 -33.34
N GLU A 226 -9.68 -8.57 -34.60
CA GLU A 226 -9.12 -7.28 -35.00
C GLU A 226 -9.96 -6.09 -34.49
N VAL A 227 -11.29 -6.21 -34.48
CA VAL A 227 -12.19 -5.21 -33.89
C VAL A 227 -11.93 -5.07 -32.38
N ILE A 228 -11.83 -6.19 -31.66
CA ILE A 228 -11.55 -6.18 -30.21
C ILE A 228 -10.14 -5.62 -29.93
N LEU A 229 -9.15 -5.93 -30.77
CA LEU A 229 -7.81 -5.35 -30.66
C LEU A 229 -7.83 -3.83 -30.86
N SER A 230 -8.65 -3.32 -31.78
CA SER A 230 -8.85 -1.89 -32.00
C SER A 230 -9.50 -1.23 -30.77
N GLU A 231 -10.54 -1.84 -30.21
CA GLU A 231 -11.18 -1.38 -28.97
C GLU A 231 -10.18 -1.35 -27.80
N ALA A 232 -9.36 -2.40 -27.63
CA ALA A 232 -8.32 -2.45 -26.61
C ALA A 232 -7.30 -1.30 -26.77
N LYS A 233 -6.91 -0.96 -28.00
CA LYS A 233 -6.01 0.17 -28.28
C LYS A 233 -6.66 1.52 -27.95
N GLN A 234 -7.94 1.69 -28.23
CA GLN A 234 -8.68 2.91 -27.87
C GLN A 234 -8.74 3.08 -26.35
N LYS A 235 -9.15 2.04 -25.61
CA LYS A 235 -9.15 2.08 -24.14
C LYS A 235 -7.76 2.31 -23.55
N ALA A 236 -6.72 1.77 -24.16
CA ALA A 236 -5.34 2.02 -23.73
C ALA A 236 -4.91 3.50 -23.87
N ALA A 237 -5.51 4.23 -24.81
CA ALA A 237 -5.26 5.66 -24.98
C ALA A 237 -5.98 6.52 -23.93
N GLU A 238 -7.13 6.06 -23.43
CA GLU A 238 -7.93 6.74 -22.39
C GLU A 238 -7.35 6.57 -20.98
N VAL A 239 -6.58 5.51 -20.77
CA VAL A 239 -5.88 5.25 -19.50
C VAL A 239 -4.88 6.37 -19.21
N SER A 240 -4.97 6.98 -18.03
CA SER A 240 -4.11 8.10 -17.62
C SER A 240 -2.83 7.65 -16.91
N SER A 241 -2.88 6.55 -16.16
CA SER A 241 -1.75 6.04 -15.38
C SER A 241 -0.66 5.41 -16.25
N ALA A 242 0.59 5.81 -16.05
CA ALA A 242 1.73 5.25 -16.77
C ALA A 242 1.94 3.74 -16.51
N GLU A 243 1.54 3.25 -15.33
CA GLU A 243 1.63 1.84 -14.98
C GLU A 243 0.55 0.99 -15.63
N GLU A 244 -0.66 1.54 -15.72
CA GLU A 244 -1.77 0.91 -16.41
C GLU A 244 -1.52 0.88 -17.92
N LYS A 245 -0.94 1.93 -18.51
CA LYS A 245 -0.49 1.94 -19.92
C LYS A 245 0.49 0.81 -20.22
N LYS A 246 1.52 0.62 -19.37
CA LYS A 246 2.47 -0.49 -19.52
C LYS A 246 1.78 -1.86 -19.47
N SER A 247 0.75 -1.99 -18.65
CA SER A 247 -0.02 -3.22 -18.52
C SER A 247 -0.91 -3.43 -19.76
N ALA A 248 -1.63 -2.39 -20.20
CA ALA A 248 -2.45 -2.38 -21.41
C ALA A 248 -1.64 -2.72 -22.69
N ASP A 249 -0.42 -2.19 -22.82
CA ASP A 249 0.50 -2.52 -23.90
C ASP A 249 0.85 -4.01 -23.95
N VAL A 250 0.92 -4.66 -22.77
CA VAL A 250 1.15 -6.10 -22.70
C VAL A 250 -0.09 -6.86 -23.21
N TYR A 251 -1.30 -6.48 -22.81
CA TYR A 251 -2.54 -7.07 -23.35
C TYR A 251 -2.60 -6.97 -24.87
N ILE A 252 -2.35 -5.78 -25.42
CA ILE A 252 -2.36 -5.53 -26.87
C ILE A 252 -1.33 -6.41 -27.58
N LYS A 253 -0.10 -6.52 -27.04
CA LYS A 253 0.94 -7.38 -27.61
C LYS A 253 0.56 -8.86 -27.55
N MET A 254 -0.10 -9.32 -26.48
CA MET A 254 -0.56 -10.70 -26.38
C MET A 254 -1.64 -10.98 -27.42
N MET A 255 -2.65 -10.10 -27.56
CA MET A 255 -3.68 -10.22 -28.59
C MET A 255 -3.08 -10.25 -30.01
N GLN A 256 -2.12 -9.38 -30.31
CA GLN A 256 -1.39 -9.39 -31.59
C GLN A 256 -0.67 -10.72 -31.84
N LYS A 257 0.04 -11.24 -30.82
CA LYS A 257 0.74 -12.51 -30.94
C LYS A 257 -0.20 -13.69 -31.11
N VAL A 258 -1.39 -13.65 -30.53
CA VAL A 258 -2.42 -14.68 -30.75
C VAL A 258 -2.97 -14.62 -32.17
N ILE A 259 -3.14 -13.43 -32.76
CA ILE A 259 -3.51 -13.31 -34.19
C ILE A 259 -2.39 -13.88 -35.08
N GLU A 260 -1.12 -13.55 -34.80
CA GLU A 260 0.02 -13.99 -35.61
C GLU A 260 0.33 -15.49 -35.49
N ARG A 261 0.23 -16.06 -34.29
CA ARG A 261 0.72 -17.41 -33.96
C ARG A 261 -0.38 -18.40 -33.56
N GLY A 262 -1.61 -17.94 -33.45
CA GLY A 262 -2.75 -18.73 -32.98
C GLY A 262 -2.87 -18.85 -31.46
N VAL A 263 -3.96 -19.44 -31.02
CA VAL A 263 -4.34 -19.61 -29.60
C VAL A 263 -3.36 -20.47 -28.79
N GLY A 264 -2.63 -21.39 -29.42
CA GLY A 264 -1.58 -22.20 -28.77
C GLY A 264 -0.39 -21.38 -28.23
N PHE A 265 -0.24 -20.13 -28.68
CA PHE A 265 0.77 -19.22 -28.17
C PHE A 265 0.61 -18.93 -26.67
N ILE A 266 -0.62 -18.84 -26.15
CA ILE A 266 -0.85 -18.50 -24.74
C ILE A 266 -0.29 -19.57 -23.80
N ALA A 267 -0.50 -20.85 -24.12
CA ALA A 267 0.02 -21.95 -23.31
C ALA A 267 1.56 -21.96 -23.29
N SER A 268 2.20 -21.84 -24.46
CA SER A 268 3.67 -21.80 -24.56
C SER A 268 4.27 -20.57 -23.88
N GLU A 269 3.63 -19.40 -23.99
CA GLU A 269 4.09 -18.18 -23.33
C GLU A 269 3.94 -18.27 -21.81
N LYS A 270 2.86 -18.88 -21.30
CA LYS A 270 2.65 -19.11 -19.87
C LYS A 270 3.77 -19.99 -19.28
N GLU A 271 4.13 -21.07 -19.96
CA GLU A 271 5.23 -21.95 -19.53
C GLU A 271 6.58 -21.21 -19.57
N ARG A 272 6.85 -20.48 -20.65
CA ARG A 272 8.08 -19.69 -20.79
C ARG A 272 8.23 -18.66 -19.66
N VAL A 273 7.18 -17.91 -19.36
CA VAL A 273 7.21 -16.88 -18.30
C VAL A 273 7.32 -17.54 -16.92
N LYS A 274 6.67 -18.68 -16.69
CA LYS A 274 6.81 -19.47 -15.46
C LYS A 274 8.26 -19.90 -15.25
N ASN A 275 8.91 -20.45 -16.26
CA ASN A 275 10.31 -20.87 -16.21
C ASN A 275 11.26 -19.68 -15.93
N ILE A 276 10.98 -18.51 -16.50
CA ILE A 276 11.77 -17.29 -16.22
C ILE A 276 11.60 -16.82 -14.78
N LYS A 277 10.38 -16.92 -14.23
CA LYS A 277 10.09 -16.56 -12.83
C LYS A 277 10.84 -17.47 -11.85
N GLU A 278 10.91 -18.76 -12.15
CA GLU A 278 11.62 -19.77 -11.33
C GLU A 278 13.15 -19.65 -11.44
N GLY A 279 13.65 -19.02 -12.50
CA GLY A 279 15.05 -18.71 -12.68
C GLY A 279 15.63 -17.71 -11.66
N LYS A 280 16.97 -17.56 -11.69
CA LYS A 280 17.68 -16.56 -10.89
C LYS A 280 17.55 -15.17 -11.53
N ILE A 281 16.47 -14.48 -11.20
CA ILE A 281 16.19 -13.10 -11.62
C ILE A 281 15.99 -12.18 -10.41
N THR A 282 16.13 -10.88 -10.61
CA THR A 282 15.93 -9.86 -9.56
C THR A 282 14.46 -9.80 -9.11
N THR A 283 14.21 -9.36 -7.87
CA THR A 283 12.85 -9.26 -7.31
C THR A 283 11.93 -8.41 -8.18
N ALA A 284 12.41 -7.25 -8.65
CA ALA A 284 11.65 -6.40 -9.56
C ALA A 284 11.27 -7.12 -10.87
N LYS A 285 12.16 -7.97 -11.41
CA LYS A 285 11.86 -8.75 -12.60
C LYS A 285 10.88 -9.89 -12.31
N LYS A 286 10.95 -10.51 -11.12
CA LYS A 286 9.96 -11.51 -10.68
C LYS A 286 8.56 -10.93 -10.64
N GLU A 287 8.41 -9.72 -10.09
CA GLU A 287 7.13 -9.02 -10.06
C GLU A 287 6.61 -8.69 -11.46
N GLU A 288 7.48 -8.23 -12.37
CA GLU A 288 7.10 -7.98 -13.76
C GLU A 288 6.65 -9.29 -14.46
N MET A 289 7.37 -10.39 -14.28
CA MET A 289 7.00 -11.69 -14.84
C MET A 289 5.72 -12.23 -14.21
N GLN A 290 5.51 -12.02 -12.90
CA GLN A 290 4.27 -12.37 -12.23
C GLN A 290 3.09 -11.57 -12.79
N GLY A 291 3.25 -10.27 -13.01
CA GLY A 291 2.24 -9.44 -13.66
C GLY A 291 1.90 -9.95 -15.06
N ARG A 292 2.90 -10.36 -15.85
CA ARG A 292 2.65 -10.99 -17.17
C ARG A 292 1.92 -12.32 -17.06
N LEU A 293 2.26 -13.18 -16.08
CA LEU A 293 1.51 -14.41 -15.84
C LEU A 293 0.05 -14.12 -15.50
N ASN A 294 -0.21 -13.12 -14.66
CA ASN A 294 -1.57 -12.72 -14.29
C ASN A 294 -2.37 -12.29 -15.52
N ILE A 295 -1.78 -11.47 -16.41
CA ILE A 295 -2.39 -11.06 -17.68
C ILE A 295 -2.67 -12.28 -18.58
N LEU A 296 -1.73 -13.21 -18.71
CA LEU A 296 -1.89 -14.43 -19.51
C LEU A 296 -3.01 -15.36 -18.99
N HIS A 297 -3.28 -15.33 -17.68
CA HIS A 297 -4.41 -16.06 -17.12
C HIS A 297 -5.76 -15.55 -17.67
N SER A 298 -5.89 -14.26 -17.95
CA SER A 298 -7.11 -13.69 -18.56
C SER A 298 -7.37 -14.17 -19.99
N PHE A 299 -6.34 -14.64 -20.69
CA PHE A 299 -6.44 -15.24 -22.03
C PHE A 299 -6.57 -16.77 -21.99
N SER A 300 -6.42 -17.39 -20.84
CA SER A 300 -6.65 -18.82 -20.71
C SER A 300 -8.16 -19.05 -20.73
N VAL A 301 -8.65 -19.88 -21.65
CA VAL A 301 -10.03 -20.37 -21.58
C VAL A 301 -10.19 -21.01 -20.20
N LYS A 302 -11.20 -20.58 -19.44
CA LYS A 302 -11.55 -21.23 -18.18
C LYS A 302 -11.90 -22.68 -18.53
N ASP A 303 -10.99 -23.61 -18.25
CA ASP A 303 -11.42 -24.95 -17.87
C ASP A 303 -12.18 -24.73 -16.55
N GLU A 304 -13.50 -24.79 -16.64
CA GLU A 304 -14.37 -24.82 -15.47
C GLU A 304 -13.98 -26.04 -14.62
N LEU A 305 -13.40 -25.78 -13.45
CA LEU A 305 -13.17 -26.74 -12.37
C LEU A 305 -13.67 -26.11 -11.06
#